data_AF-A0A4R1X5C4-F1
#
_entry.id   AF-A0A4R1X5C4-F1
#
_cell.length_a   1.000
_cell.length_b   1.000
_cell.length_c   1.000
_cell.angle_alpha   90.00
_cell.angle_beta   90.00
_cell.angle_gamma   90.00
#
_symmetry.space_group_name_H-M   'P 1'
#
loop_
_entity.id
_entity.type
_entity.pdbx_description
1 polymer ?
#
loop_
_entity_poly.entity_id
_entity_poly.type
_entity_poly.pdbx_seq_one_letter_code
_entity_poly.pdbx_strand_id
1 'polypeptide(L)'
;MAGEIELSDIRTLTHVLGHDAQGLFGRAPIGKIAAPRSFNIVAALGDSTVQQMHLDSTVRNRATYNHFFIGNALSGNRIARAYNFGVSGERTDQTLARLPAALATDAGVLYISEGVNSIAQAPYTHAVSGLTVSAATVGASAFADTQTKVDAALALGLRVIVVLCHGATNYTAAQIKQLVIYNAALRRLAELRQNVWLLDAPAILHDPATSPTSLVFRTGYMRLGEATIVHEATTGAYFVGKAFARILSEVMRLLPRNSVDGSNQRVNGQQLMNNPFFNATTGNAGTLGAGGSLAAGTSAVPREWLFNRASGDTTTTFTVGVEPNADGNGNDVVITYNVTTAGGGVRVVQDLAGTSPNGDYWVPDTVLQGFSKISVAAGSTGIASVQTSVDMNGTLNGTSTTLTTHALLGDLASGLLPSTEGYAFEHATEQIQVPAYSARAYLSFRALNLLCGAPGTGTVRLNMPQLNVISTLVA
;
A
#
# COMPACT_ATOMS: atom_id res chain seq x y z
N MET A 1 17.94 -36.48 -26.23
CA MET A 1 16.92 -37.27 -25.53
C MET A 1 16.29 -36.37 -24.50
N ALA A 2 15.15 -35.79 -24.85
CA ALA A 2 14.31 -34.98 -23.99
C ALA A 2 13.19 -35.90 -23.45
N GLY A 3 13.05 -36.00 -22.14
CA GLY A 3 11.89 -36.63 -21.47
C GLY A 3 11.19 -35.54 -20.67
N GLU A 4 9.95 -35.19 -20.97
CA GLU A 4 8.71 -35.90 -20.58
C GLU A 4 8.42 -35.87 -19.07
N ILE A 5 8.35 -34.68 -18.46
CA ILE A 5 7.54 -34.42 -17.25
C ILE A 5 7.02 -32.97 -17.29
N GLU A 6 6.14 -32.62 -18.23
CA GLU A 6 5.44 -31.31 -18.17
C GLU A 6 4.07 -31.29 -18.85
N LEU A 7 3.46 -32.46 -19.11
CA LEU A 7 2.21 -32.58 -19.87
C LEU A 7 1.08 -33.35 -19.16
N SER A 8 1.27 -33.82 -17.92
CA SER A 8 0.23 -34.55 -17.19
C SER A 8 -0.82 -33.65 -16.54
N ASP A 9 -0.46 -32.44 -16.10
CA ASP A 9 -1.37 -31.59 -15.30
C ASP A 9 -2.33 -30.71 -16.15
N ILE A 10 -2.11 -30.63 -17.46
CA ILE A 10 -3.04 -29.93 -18.37
C ILE A 10 -4.23 -30.83 -18.77
N ARG A 11 -4.09 -32.16 -18.70
CA ARG A 11 -5.12 -33.10 -19.18
C ARG A 11 -6.22 -33.42 -18.17
N THR A 12 -6.07 -33.04 -16.90
CA THR A 12 -7.10 -33.27 -15.86
C THR A 12 -8.20 -32.20 -15.83
N LEU A 13 -8.08 -31.12 -16.61
CA LEU A 13 -9.13 -30.11 -16.77
C LEU A 13 -9.97 -30.25 -18.06
N THR A 14 -9.58 -31.12 -18.99
CA THR A 14 -10.22 -31.24 -20.32
C THR A 14 -11.32 -32.30 -20.42
N HIS A 15 -11.67 -33.03 -19.36
CA HIS A 15 -12.58 -34.18 -19.45
C HIS A 15 -14.04 -33.94 -18.99
N VAL A 16 -14.56 -32.70 -18.99
CA VAL A 16 -15.98 -32.43 -18.68
C VAL A 16 -16.77 -31.75 -19.80
N LEU A 17 -16.15 -31.34 -20.92
CA LEU A 17 -16.89 -30.60 -21.96
C LEU A 17 -16.62 -31.19 -23.35
N GLY A 18 -17.68 -31.75 -23.96
CA GLY A 18 -17.65 -32.36 -25.28
C GLY A 18 -17.25 -31.37 -26.37
N HIS A 19 -16.34 -31.80 -27.24
CA HIS A 19 -15.89 -31.07 -28.42
C HIS A 19 -16.61 -31.63 -29.66
N ASP A 20 -17.33 -30.80 -30.39
CA ASP A 20 -17.67 -31.05 -31.79
C ASP A 20 -16.94 -30.05 -32.72
N ALA A 21 -17.08 -30.26 -34.03
CA ALA A 21 -16.37 -29.51 -35.07
C ALA A 21 -16.68 -27.99 -35.11
N GLN A 22 -17.55 -27.49 -34.22
CA GLN A 22 -17.95 -26.08 -34.13
C GLN A 22 -17.44 -25.39 -32.85
N GLY A 23 -16.61 -26.07 -32.05
CA GLY A 23 -16.03 -25.54 -30.82
C GLY A 23 -16.93 -25.75 -29.59
N LEU A 24 -16.56 -25.12 -28.47
CA LEU A 24 -17.32 -25.20 -27.22
C LEU A 24 -18.62 -24.39 -27.38
N PHE A 25 -19.76 -25.06 -27.56
CA PHE A 25 -21.09 -24.43 -27.65
C PHE A 25 -21.21 -23.28 -28.68
N GLY A 26 -20.59 -23.39 -29.85
CA GLY A 26 -20.78 -22.43 -30.95
C GLY A 26 -20.37 -20.99 -30.64
N ARG A 27 -19.45 -20.76 -29.67
CA ARG A 27 -18.89 -19.44 -29.37
C ARG A 27 -17.47 -19.32 -29.95
N ALA A 28 -17.24 -18.15 -30.57
CA ALA A 28 -16.07 -17.64 -31.29
C ALA A 28 -14.71 -18.37 -31.12
N PRO A 29 -13.91 -18.45 -32.21
CA PRO A 29 -12.64 -19.19 -32.22
C PRO A 29 -11.71 -18.77 -31.07
N ILE A 30 -11.13 -19.80 -30.44
CA ILE A 30 -10.12 -19.74 -29.38
C ILE A 30 -8.84 -19.12 -29.96
N GLY A 31 -8.86 -17.81 -30.14
CA GLY A 31 -7.72 -16.99 -30.58
C GLY A 31 -7.61 -15.66 -29.85
N LYS A 32 -8.61 -15.28 -29.03
CA LYS A 32 -8.59 -14.12 -28.14
C LYS A 32 -9.49 -14.33 -26.91
N ILE A 33 -9.29 -15.42 -26.16
CA ILE A 33 -9.71 -15.36 -24.76
C ILE A 33 -8.71 -14.42 -24.10
N ALA A 34 -9.00 -13.11 -24.10
CA ALA A 34 -8.28 -12.17 -23.27
C ALA A 34 -8.36 -12.73 -21.84
N ALA A 35 -7.21 -12.99 -21.23
CA ALA A 35 -7.18 -13.47 -19.85
C ALA A 35 -8.07 -12.54 -19.01
N PRO A 36 -8.98 -13.07 -18.19
CA PRO A 36 -9.89 -12.23 -17.41
C PRO A 36 -9.08 -11.25 -16.55
N ARG A 37 -9.42 -9.96 -16.64
CA ARG A 37 -8.78 -8.90 -15.83
C ARG A 37 -8.94 -9.23 -14.35
N SER A 38 -7.87 -9.05 -13.58
CA SER A 38 -7.90 -9.34 -12.14
C SER A 38 -8.42 -8.14 -11.35
N PHE A 39 -9.46 -8.35 -10.53
CA PHE A 39 -9.96 -7.31 -9.62
C PHE A 39 -8.98 -6.97 -8.49
N ASN A 40 -7.93 -7.76 -8.29
CA ASN A 40 -6.83 -7.44 -7.37
C ASN A 40 -5.79 -6.51 -8.01
N ILE A 41 -5.95 -6.11 -9.28
CA ILE A 41 -5.07 -5.16 -9.97
C ILE A 41 -5.84 -3.86 -10.20
N VAL A 42 -5.23 -2.75 -9.79
CA VAL A 42 -5.83 -1.41 -9.84
C VAL A 42 -5.04 -0.51 -10.79
N ALA A 43 -5.73 0.21 -11.65
CA ALA A 43 -5.20 1.42 -12.29
C ALA A 43 -5.75 2.63 -11.54
N ALA A 44 -4.88 3.46 -10.99
CA ALA A 44 -5.24 4.65 -10.23
C ALA A 44 -5.00 5.90 -11.10
N LEU A 45 -6.03 6.70 -11.31
CA LEU A 45 -6.01 7.90 -12.15
C LEU A 45 -6.41 9.12 -11.33
N GLY A 46 -5.67 10.21 -11.44
CA GLY A 46 -6.00 11.42 -10.70
C GLY A 46 -4.93 12.49 -10.71
N ASP A 47 -5.03 13.37 -9.73
CA ASP A 47 -4.15 14.51 -9.52
C ASP A 47 -3.04 14.20 -8.47
N SER A 48 -2.62 15.20 -7.70
CA SER A 48 -1.62 15.03 -6.64
C SER A 48 -2.08 14.05 -5.55
N THR A 49 -3.38 13.90 -5.33
CA THR A 49 -3.94 12.93 -4.37
C THR A 49 -3.67 11.48 -4.76
N VAL A 50 -3.57 11.19 -6.07
CA VAL A 50 -3.19 9.86 -6.58
C VAL A 50 -1.68 9.76 -6.71
N GLN A 51 -1.00 10.83 -7.15
CA GLN A 51 0.45 10.81 -7.26
C GLN A 51 1.11 10.49 -5.92
N GLN A 52 0.59 11.07 -4.83
CA GLN A 52 1.06 10.87 -3.46
C GLN A 52 0.89 9.44 -2.91
N MET A 53 0.24 8.53 -3.62
CA MET A 53 0.26 7.10 -3.24
C MET A 53 1.70 6.58 -3.10
N HIS A 54 2.64 7.11 -3.90
CA HIS A 54 4.06 6.83 -3.80
C HIS A 54 4.87 8.11 -3.51
N LEU A 55 5.92 7.99 -2.69
CA LEU A 55 6.79 9.09 -2.25
C LEU A 55 8.07 9.23 -3.08
N ASP A 56 8.19 8.42 -4.11
CA ASP A 56 9.33 8.37 -5.01
C ASP A 56 8.86 8.17 -6.45
N SER A 57 9.64 8.67 -7.40
CA SER A 57 9.36 8.54 -8.83
C SER A 57 9.47 7.09 -9.34
N THR A 58 10.15 6.23 -8.59
CA THR A 58 10.32 4.80 -8.91
C THR A 58 9.22 3.91 -8.32
N VAL A 59 8.20 4.51 -7.70
CA VAL A 59 7.02 3.83 -7.14
C VAL A 59 7.34 2.67 -6.18
N ARG A 60 8.36 2.83 -5.34
CA ARG A 60 8.79 1.81 -4.34
C ARG A 60 8.32 2.09 -2.92
N ASN A 61 8.03 3.35 -2.62
CA ASN A 61 7.77 3.83 -1.26
C ASN A 61 6.32 4.28 -1.17
N ARG A 62 5.46 3.38 -0.70
CA ARG A 62 4.05 3.67 -0.45
C ARG A 62 3.90 4.66 0.70
N ALA A 63 3.02 5.65 0.57
CA ALA A 63 2.87 6.70 1.57
C ALA A 63 1.94 6.31 2.74
N THR A 64 2.33 6.66 3.97
CA THR A 64 1.46 6.54 5.16
C THR A 64 0.43 7.66 5.26
N TYR A 65 0.72 8.81 4.65
CA TYR A 65 -0.18 9.98 4.60
C TYR A 65 -1.01 10.02 3.31
N ASN A 66 -1.31 8.86 2.75
CA ASN A 66 -2.29 8.68 1.69
C ASN A 66 -3.17 7.48 2.02
N HIS A 67 -4.48 7.66 2.00
CA HIS A 67 -5.42 6.62 2.40
C HIS A 67 -5.38 5.34 1.56
N PHE A 68 -4.87 5.37 0.32
CA PHE A 68 -4.94 4.22 -0.59
C PHE A 68 -4.22 3.00 -0.01
N PHE A 69 -2.94 3.16 0.34
CA PHE A 69 -2.16 2.03 0.86
C PHE A 69 -2.43 1.75 2.35
N ILE A 70 -2.89 2.75 3.12
CA ILE A 70 -3.41 2.50 4.47
C ILE A 70 -4.65 1.61 4.40
N GLY A 71 -5.61 1.92 3.54
CA GLY A 71 -6.81 1.11 3.34
C GLY A 71 -6.49 -0.28 2.79
N ASN A 72 -5.52 -0.38 1.88
CA ASN A 72 -5.04 -1.68 1.41
C ASN A 72 -4.47 -2.51 2.57
N ALA A 73 -3.60 -1.95 3.41
CA ALA A 73 -3.03 -2.65 4.57
C ALA A 73 -4.09 -3.06 5.61
N LEU A 74 -5.06 -2.18 5.89
CA LEU A 74 -6.20 -2.47 6.78
C LEU A 74 -7.15 -3.53 6.21
N SER A 75 -7.26 -3.66 4.89
CA SER A 75 -8.12 -4.64 4.22
C SER A 75 -7.48 -6.03 4.09
N GLY A 76 -6.22 -6.16 4.50
CA GLY A 76 -5.44 -7.38 4.39
C GLY A 76 -4.56 -7.50 3.15
N ASN A 77 -4.16 -6.35 2.60
CA ASN A 77 -3.31 -6.22 1.42
C ASN A 77 -3.87 -6.98 0.20
N ARG A 78 -5.08 -6.59 -0.21
CA ARG A 78 -5.84 -7.22 -1.31
C ARG A 78 -5.34 -6.80 -2.69
N ILE A 79 -4.64 -5.67 -2.79
CA ILE A 79 -4.13 -5.15 -4.06
C ILE A 79 -2.81 -5.86 -4.39
N ALA A 80 -2.81 -6.63 -5.47
CA ALA A 80 -1.64 -7.36 -5.98
C ALA A 80 -0.69 -6.42 -6.74
N ARG A 81 -1.26 -5.49 -7.51
CA ARG A 81 -0.50 -4.49 -8.28
C ARG A 81 -1.33 -3.21 -8.44
N ALA A 82 -0.67 -2.07 -8.28
CA ALA A 82 -1.27 -0.76 -8.47
C ALA A 82 -0.46 0.04 -9.51
N TYR A 83 -1.09 0.40 -10.62
CA TYR A 83 -0.53 1.35 -11.59
C TYR A 83 -0.92 2.77 -11.18
N ASN A 84 0.06 3.64 -10.97
CA ASN A 84 -0.18 5.03 -10.58
C ASN A 84 -0.06 5.97 -11.80
N PHE A 85 -1.19 6.52 -12.25
CA PHE A 85 -1.29 7.52 -13.32
C PHE A 85 -1.64 8.92 -12.78
N GLY A 86 -1.32 9.17 -11.50
CA GLY A 86 -1.51 10.46 -10.85
C GLY A 86 -0.45 11.47 -11.25
N VAL A 87 -0.87 12.71 -11.56
CA VAL A 87 0.05 13.82 -11.83
C VAL A 87 -0.41 15.07 -11.10
N SER A 88 0.47 15.61 -10.25
CA SER A 88 0.18 16.82 -9.46
C SER A 88 -0.16 18.00 -10.34
N GLY A 89 -1.14 18.79 -9.87
CA GLY A 89 -1.62 19.99 -10.55
C GLY A 89 -2.62 19.73 -11.68
N GLU A 90 -2.92 18.48 -12.03
CA GLU A 90 -3.81 18.20 -13.14
C GLU A 90 -5.29 18.24 -12.79
N ARG A 91 -6.06 18.71 -13.76
CA ARG A 91 -7.52 18.78 -13.77
C ARG A 91 -8.13 17.52 -14.39
N THR A 92 -9.44 17.36 -14.21
CA THR A 92 -10.22 16.22 -14.72
C THR A 92 -10.14 16.03 -16.24
N ASP A 93 -10.01 17.11 -17.01
CA ASP A 93 -9.86 17.06 -18.48
C ASP A 93 -8.48 16.53 -18.89
N GLN A 94 -7.45 16.84 -18.11
CA GLN A 94 -6.08 16.37 -18.36
C GLN A 94 -5.91 14.90 -17.96
N THR A 95 -6.50 14.49 -16.83
CA THR A 95 -6.54 13.09 -16.45
C THR A 95 -7.38 12.26 -17.43
N LEU A 96 -8.43 12.83 -18.04
CA LEU A 96 -9.20 12.18 -19.11
C LEU A 96 -8.33 11.87 -20.32
N ALA A 97 -7.41 12.77 -20.70
CA ALA A 97 -6.47 12.51 -21.80
C ALA A 97 -5.52 11.32 -21.51
N ARG A 98 -5.27 10.99 -20.23
CA ARG A 98 -4.49 9.82 -19.81
C ARG A 98 -5.29 8.52 -19.70
N LEU A 99 -6.61 8.58 -19.75
CA LEU A 99 -7.47 7.40 -19.60
C LEU A 99 -7.06 6.22 -20.51
N PRO A 100 -6.68 6.40 -21.79
CA PRO A 100 -6.28 5.27 -22.63
C PRO A 100 -5.12 4.45 -22.05
N ALA A 101 -4.12 5.11 -21.43
CA ALA A 101 -2.99 4.42 -20.81
C ALA A 101 -3.42 3.61 -19.58
N ALA A 102 -4.34 4.14 -18.77
CA ALA A 102 -4.90 3.43 -17.62
C ALA A 102 -5.72 2.20 -18.04
N LEU A 103 -6.56 2.35 -19.08
CA LEU A 103 -7.39 1.26 -19.59
C LEU A 103 -6.59 0.18 -20.34
N ALA A 104 -5.41 0.51 -20.87
CA ALA A 104 -4.51 -0.43 -21.53
C ALA A 104 -3.82 -1.41 -20.57
N THR A 105 -3.89 -1.19 -19.26
CA THR A 105 -3.39 -2.12 -18.24
C THR A 105 -4.27 -3.37 -18.14
N ASP A 106 -3.79 -4.38 -17.40
CA ASP A 106 -4.53 -5.59 -17.02
C ASP A 106 -5.45 -5.39 -15.80
N ALA A 107 -5.56 -4.16 -15.31
CA ALA A 107 -6.38 -3.83 -14.13
C ALA A 107 -7.85 -4.19 -14.32
N GLY A 108 -8.43 -4.85 -13.33
CA GLY A 108 -9.87 -5.08 -13.22
C GLY A 108 -10.61 -3.98 -12.46
N VAL A 109 -9.88 -3.05 -11.84
CA VAL A 109 -10.44 -1.92 -11.09
C VAL A 109 -9.81 -0.61 -11.56
N LEU A 110 -10.63 0.39 -11.87
CA LEU A 110 -10.20 1.77 -12.05
C LEU A 110 -10.49 2.55 -10.76
N TYR A 111 -9.47 3.13 -10.16
CA TYR A 111 -9.58 4.01 -9.02
C TYR A 111 -9.39 5.47 -9.48
N ILE A 112 -10.30 6.36 -9.09
CA ILE A 112 -10.31 7.77 -9.53
C ILE A 112 -10.34 8.68 -8.31
N SER A 113 -9.38 9.58 -8.18
CA SER A 113 -9.37 10.66 -7.18
C SER A 113 -8.87 11.95 -7.82
N GLU A 114 -9.78 12.91 -8.03
CA GLU A 114 -9.52 14.10 -8.83
C GLU A 114 -10.52 15.22 -8.52
N GLY A 115 -10.35 16.36 -9.20
CA GLY A 115 -11.32 17.46 -9.22
C GLY A 115 -10.88 18.71 -8.48
N VAL A 116 -9.90 18.61 -7.58
CA VAL A 116 -9.41 19.77 -6.82
C VAL A 116 -8.89 20.85 -7.77
N ASN A 117 -8.05 20.45 -8.72
CA ASN A 117 -7.44 21.39 -9.65
C ASN A 117 -8.43 21.95 -10.67
N SER A 118 -9.44 21.17 -11.09
CA SER A 118 -10.48 21.68 -12.01
C SER A 118 -11.12 22.92 -11.41
N ILE A 119 -11.60 22.81 -10.17
CA ILE A 119 -12.27 23.91 -9.46
C ILE A 119 -11.31 25.05 -9.12
N ALA A 120 -10.07 24.73 -8.71
CA ALA A 120 -9.08 25.74 -8.32
C ALA A 120 -8.59 26.61 -9.50
N GLN A 121 -8.48 26.02 -10.68
CA GLN A 121 -7.86 26.65 -11.85
C GLN A 121 -8.87 27.24 -12.85
N ALA A 122 -10.18 27.18 -12.55
CA ALA A 122 -11.20 27.75 -13.43
C ALA A 122 -11.17 29.28 -13.44
N PRO A 123 -11.38 29.93 -14.60
CA PRO A 123 -11.68 29.33 -15.91
C PRO A 123 -10.44 28.79 -16.64
N TYR A 124 -10.64 27.79 -17.51
CA TYR A 124 -9.56 27.19 -18.32
C TYR A 124 -10.07 26.69 -19.68
N THR A 125 -9.15 26.39 -20.61
CA THR A 125 -9.45 25.67 -21.86
C THR A 125 -9.34 24.17 -21.63
N HIS A 126 -10.40 23.44 -21.96
CA HIS A 126 -10.50 21.99 -21.76
C HIS A 126 -9.50 21.25 -22.66
N ALA A 127 -8.65 20.42 -22.06
CA ALA A 127 -7.52 19.76 -22.72
C ALA A 127 -7.94 18.80 -23.85
N VAL A 128 -9.07 18.11 -23.70
CA VAL A 128 -9.60 17.17 -24.72
C VAL A 128 -10.52 17.84 -25.73
N SER A 129 -11.54 18.59 -25.29
CA SER A 129 -12.56 19.16 -26.18
C SER A 129 -12.21 20.53 -26.78
N GLY A 130 -11.22 21.23 -26.22
CA GLY A 130 -10.85 22.60 -26.62
C GLY A 130 -11.83 23.69 -26.17
N LEU A 131 -12.93 23.35 -25.50
CA LEU A 131 -13.95 24.30 -25.05
C LEU A 131 -13.49 25.08 -23.80
N THR A 132 -13.96 26.32 -23.64
CA THR A 132 -13.74 27.07 -22.40
C THR A 132 -14.64 26.57 -21.28
N VAL A 133 -14.02 26.17 -20.17
CA VAL A 133 -14.72 25.82 -18.91
C VAL A 133 -14.73 27.05 -18.03
N SER A 134 -15.93 27.58 -17.75
CA SER A 134 -16.10 28.73 -16.88
C SER A 134 -16.09 28.35 -15.39
N ALA A 135 -15.74 29.29 -14.51
CA ALA A 135 -15.86 29.10 -13.06
C ALA A 135 -17.30 28.80 -12.60
N ALA A 136 -18.32 29.21 -13.36
CA ALA A 136 -19.73 28.98 -13.03
C ALA A 136 -20.21 27.56 -13.37
N THR A 137 -19.50 26.83 -14.24
CA THR A 137 -19.90 25.51 -14.76
C THR A 137 -18.86 24.42 -14.50
N VAL A 138 -17.73 24.76 -13.85
CA VAL A 138 -16.60 23.85 -13.68
C VAL A 138 -16.96 22.57 -12.93
N GLY A 139 -17.84 22.62 -11.92
CA GLY A 139 -18.25 21.41 -11.20
C GLY A 139 -18.99 20.41 -12.09
N ALA A 140 -19.84 20.91 -12.99
CA ALA A 140 -20.54 20.08 -13.97
C ALA A 140 -19.61 19.57 -15.07
N SER A 141 -18.65 20.39 -15.52
CA SER A 141 -17.63 19.96 -16.50
C SER A 141 -16.75 18.85 -15.93
N ALA A 142 -16.27 19.02 -14.68
CA ALA A 142 -15.47 18.01 -14.00
C ALA A 142 -16.23 16.69 -13.81
N PHE A 143 -17.54 16.78 -13.50
CA PHE A 143 -18.40 15.59 -13.45
C PHE A 143 -18.48 14.87 -14.80
N ALA A 144 -18.68 15.60 -15.90
CA ALA A 144 -18.76 14.99 -17.23
C ALA A 144 -17.46 14.25 -17.62
N ASP A 145 -16.30 14.80 -17.25
CA ASP A 145 -15.00 14.13 -17.45
C ASP A 145 -14.89 12.84 -16.64
N THR A 146 -15.24 12.89 -15.35
CA THR A 146 -15.21 11.69 -14.48
C THR A 146 -16.21 10.65 -14.96
N GLN A 147 -17.41 11.06 -15.37
CA GLN A 147 -18.43 10.16 -15.92
C GLN A 147 -17.92 9.47 -17.19
N THR A 148 -17.24 10.19 -18.08
CA THR A 148 -16.65 9.61 -19.30
C THR A 148 -15.64 8.50 -18.97
N LYS A 149 -14.80 8.70 -17.95
CA LYS A 149 -13.85 7.67 -17.47
C LYS A 149 -14.58 6.46 -16.90
N VAL A 150 -15.60 6.69 -16.08
CA VAL A 150 -16.43 5.63 -15.49
C VAL A 150 -17.09 4.80 -16.59
N ASP A 151 -17.74 5.46 -17.57
CA ASP A 151 -18.44 4.77 -18.66
C ASP A 151 -17.47 3.94 -19.51
N ALA A 152 -16.29 4.46 -19.83
CA ALA A 152 -15.26 3.73 -20.57
C ALA A 152 -14.71 2.51 -19.80
N ALA A 153 -14.51 2.64 -18.48
CA ALA A 153 -14.05 1.53 -17.65
C ALA A 153 -15.10 0.43 -17.52
N LEU A 154 -16.36 0.81 -17.27
CA LEU A 154 -17.49 -0.13 -17.18
C LEU A 154 -17.72 -0.85 -18.52
N ALA A 155 -17.53 -0.19 -19.66
CA ALA A 155 -17.61 -0.80 -20.98
C ALA A 155 -16.56 -1.92 -21.19
N LEU A 156 -15.45 -1.87 -20.45
CA LEU A 156 -14.41 -2.91 -20.43
C LEU A 156 -14.61 -3.94 -19.31
N GLY A 157 -15.72 -3.87 -18.57
CA GLY A 157 -16.04 -4.78 -17.46
C GLY A 157 -15.26 -4.52 -16.17
N LEU A 158 -14.62 -3.36 -16.03
CA LEU A 158 -13.93 -2.99 -14.79
C LEU A 158 -14.94 -2.58 -13.72
N ARG A 159 -14.54 -2.72 -12.45
CA ARG A 159 -15.16 -2.02 -11.32
C ARG A 159 -14.52 -0.64 -11.17
N VAL A 160 -15.29 0.35 -10.74
CA VAL A 160 -14.79 1.72 -10.57
C VAL A 160 -14.97 2.17 -9.15
N ILE A 161 -13.90 2.72 -8.56
CA ILE A 161 -13.93 3.38 -7.25
C ILE A 161 -13.66 4.85 -7.48
N VAL A 162 -14.59 5.71 -7.08
CA VAL A 162 -14.44 7.17 -7.18
C VAL A 162 -14.34 7.75 -5.78
N VAL A 163 -13.29 8.52 -5.52
CA VAL A 163 -13.15 9.31 -4.30
C VAL A 163 -13.82 10.65 -4.50
N LEU A 164 -14.69 11.04 -3.57
CA LEU A 164 -15.25 12.37 -3.58
C LEU A 164 -14.17 13.40 -3.28
N CYS A 165 -14.18 14.51 -4.03
CA CYS A 165 -13.22 15.58 -3.88
C CYS A 165 -13.45 16.30 -2.55
N HIS A 166 -12.44 16.38 -1.69
CA HIS A 166 -12.51 17.09 -0.42
C HIS A 166 -12.19 18.59 -0.53
N GLY A 167 -11.74 19.05 -1.70
CA GLY A 167 -11.44 20.46 -1.97
C GLY A 167 -10.15 20.95 -1.31
N ALA A 168 -10.00 22.27 -1.20
CA ALA A 168 -8.83 22.91 -0.60
C ALA A 168 -9.22 24.11 0.28
N THR A 169 -8.43 24.40 1.33
CA THR A 169 -8.77 25.45 2.32
C THR A 169 -8.85 26.85 1.76
N ASN A 170 -8.22 27.11 0.61
CA ASN A 170 -8.22 28.41 -0.04
C ASN A 170 -9.37 28.60 -1.04
N TYR A 171 -10.32 27.65 -1.11
CA TYR A 171 -11.48 27.79 -1.98
C TYR A 171 -12.37 28.96 -1.56
N THR A 172 -12.74 29.77 -2.54
CA THR A 172 -13.78 30.79 -2.40
C THR A 172 -15.16 30.13 -2.26
N ALA A 173 -16.16 30.87 -1.76
CA ALA A 173 -17.55 30.39 -1.69
C ALA A 173 -18.10 29.92 -3.05
N ALA A 174 -17.72 30.60 -4.15
CA ALA A 174 -18.11 30.19 -5.49
C ALA A 174 -17.50 28.84 -5.89
N GLN A 175 -16.24 28.58 -5.53
CA GLN A 175 -15.58 27.30 -5.76
C GLN A 175 -16.17 26.19 -4.89
N ILE A 176 -16.47 26.45 -3.62
CA ILE A 176 -17.13 25.49 -2.73
C ILE A 176 -18.51 25.09 -3.29
N LYS A 177 -19.27 26.03 -3.85
CA LYS A 177 -20.53 25.69 -4.55
C LYS A 177 -20.31 24.71 -5.70
N GLN A 178 -19.25 24.87 -6.50
CA GLN A 178 -18.94 23.95 -7.60
C GLN A 178 -18.45 22.58 -7.10
N LEU A 179 -17.71 22.55 -5.99
CA LEU A 179 -17.33 21.32 -5.30
C LEU A 179 -18.55 20.52 -4.85
N VAL A 180 -19.53 21.19 -4.25
CA VAL A 180 -20.78 20.56 -3.81
C VAL A 180 -21.55 20.00 -5.00
N ILE A 181 -21.64 20.74 -6.11
CA ILE A 181 -22.29 20.27 -7.36
C ILE A 181 -21.59 19.01 -7.89
N TYR A 182 -20.25 19.04 -8.00
CA TYR A 182 -19.46 17.92 -8.48
C TYR A 182 -19.67 16.66 -7.62
N ASN A 183 -19.52 16.79 -6.30
CA ASN A 183 -19.68 15.65 -5.39
C ASN A 183 -21.12 15.13 -5.31
N ALA A 184 -22.13 16.00 -5.42
CA ALA A 184 -23.52 15.55 -5.48
C ALA A 184 -23.80 14.72 -6.74
N ALA A 185 -23.26 15.13 -7.89
CA ALA A 185 -23.39 14.38 -9.13
C ALA A 185 -22.67 13.02 -9.07
N LEU A 186 -21.48 12.95 -8.47
CA LEU A 186 -20.76 11.69 -8.25
C LEU A 186 -21.52 10.73 -7.31
N ARG A 187 -22.10 11.24 -6.22
CA ARG A 187 -22.98 10.43 -5.35
C ARG A 187 -24.14 9.83 -6.15
N ARG A 188 -24.81 10.66 -6.96
CA ARG A 188 -25.91 10.20 -7.80
C ARG A 188 -25.49 9.17 -8.84
N LEU A 189 -24.30 9.31 -9.42
CA LEU A 189 -23.74 8.35 -10.37
C LEU A 189 -23.53 6.98 -9.71
N ALA A 190 -22.94 6.94 -8.51
CA ALA A 190 -22.70 5.70 -7.78
C ALA A 190 -24.00 5.02 -7.32
N GLU A 191 -25.02 5.79 -6.90
CA GLU A 191 -26.34 5.25 -6.55
C GLU A 191 -27.02 4.52 -7.72
N LEU A 192 -26.84 5.02 -8.94
CA LEU A 192 -27.56 4.55 -10.13
C LEU A 192 -26.81 3.49 -10.94
N ARG A 193 -25.53 3.23 -10.64
CA ARG A 193 -24.66 2.40 -11.48
C ARG A 193 -24.05 1.28 -10.66
N GLN A 194 -24.38 0.05 -11.03
CA GLN A 194 -23.68 -1.13 -10.50
C GLN A 194 -22.19 -1.07 -10.86
N ASN A 195 -21.35 -1.68 -10.02
CA ASN A 195 -19.89 -1.67 -10.14
C ASN A 195 -19.23 -0.28 -10.06
N VAL A 196 -19.97 0.76 -9.65
CA VAL A 196 -19.41 2.07 -9.29
C VAL A 196 -19.56 2.26 -7.80
N TRP A 197 -18.45 2.55 -7.15
CA TRP A 197 -18.40 2.73 -5.71
C TRP A 197 -17.80 4.05 -5.34
N LEU A 198 -18.19 4.51 -4.16
CA LEU A 198 -17.87 5.84 -3.70
C LEU A 198 -17.13 5.80 -2.37
N LEU A 199 -15.99 6.47 -2.32
CA LEU A 199 -15.30 6.80 -1.08
C LEU A 199 -15.61 8.26 -0.72
N ASP A 200 -16.45 8.46 0.30
CA ASP A 200 -16.81 9.80 0.80
C ASP A 200 -15.73 10.34 1.75
N ALA A 201 -14.58 10.70 1.19
CA ALA A 201 -13.49 11.34 1.93
C ALA A 201 -13.91 12.66 2.63
N PRO A 202 -14.72 13.55 2.02
CA PRO A 202 -15.22 14.77 2.67
C PRO A 202 -15.92 14.50 4.01
N ALA A 203 -16.78 13.47 4.09
CA ALA A 203 -17.49 13.14 5.33
C ALA A 203 -16.56 12.82 6.51
N ILE A 204 -15.32 12.42 6.23
CA ILE A 204 -14.29 12.09 7.22
C ILE A 204 -13.36 13.28 7.47
N LEU A 205 -12.91 13.95 6.41
CA LEU A 205 -11.90 15.00 6.47
C LEU A 205 -12.47 16.36 6.89
N HIS A 206 -13.72 16.66 6.55
CA HIS A 206 -14.34 17.95 6.87
C HIS A 206 -14.74 18.03 8.35
N ASP A 207 -14.49 19.20 8.92
CA ASP A 207 -15.02 19.56 10.23
C ASP A 207 -16.53 19.81 10.11
N PRO A 208 -17.34 19.43 11.12
CA PRO A 208 -18.78 19.72 11.13
C PRO A 208 -19.15 21.21 10.99
N ALA A 209 -18.23 22.13 11.30
CA ALA A 209 -18.41 23.57 11.08
C ALA A 209 -18.32 23.99 9.60
N THR A 210 -17.96 23.08 8.69
CA THR A 210 -17.98 23.33 7.25
C THR A 210 -19.38 23.74 6.79
N SER A 211 -19.44 24.74 5.93
CA SER A 211 -20.68 25.27 5.35
C SER A 211 -20.56 25.39 3.83
N PRO A 212 -21.67 25.61 3.10
CA PRO A 212 -21.63 25.85 1.64
C PRO A 212 -20.79 27.06 1.21
N THR A 213 -20.34 27.90 2.15
CA THR A 213 -19.54 29.10 1.90
C THR A 213 -18.19 29.11 2.61
N SER A 214 -17.86 28.09 3.39
CA SER A 214 -16.58 27.97 4.12
C SER A 214 -16.21 26.51 4.33
N LEU A 215 -15.02 26.12 3.87
CA LEU A 215 -14.48 24.77 3.95
C LEU A 215 -13.49 24.68 5.11
N VAL A 216 -13.77 23.82 6.10
CA VAL A 216 -12.89 23.62 7.26
C VAL A 216 -12.56 22.13 7.37
N PHE A 217 -11.28 21.80 7.51
CA PHE A 217 -10.87 20.42 7.76
C PHE A 217 -10.70 20.17 9.25
N ARG A 218 -10.92 18.92 9.67
CA ARG A 218 -10.64 18.48 11.03
C ARG A 218 -9.16 18.70 11.35
N THR A 219 -8.88 19.15 12.57
CA THR A 219 -7.52 19.39 13.03
C THR A 219 -6.67 18.14 12.94
N GLY A 220 -5.50 18.24 12.27
CA GLY A 220 -4.54 17.14 12.12
C GLY A 220 -4.90 16.09 11.07
N TYR A 221 -6.00 16.26 10.32
CA TYR A 221 -6.39 15.32 9.25
C TYR A 221 -5.78 15.69 7.90
N MET A 222 -5.41 16.96 7.72
CA MET A 222 -4.73 17.45 6.52
C MET A 222 -3.30 17.85 6.87
N ARG A 223 -2.40 17.71 5.91
CA ARG A 223 -0.99 18.07 6.04
C ARG A 223 -0.84 19.59 6.14
N LEU A 224 -0.04 20.03 7.10
CA LEU A 224 0.30 21.44 7.30
C LEU A 224 1.66 21.75 6.67
N GLY A 225 1.95 23.04 6.46
CA GLY A 225 3.21 23.50 5.84
C GLY A 225 3.18 23.55 4.31
N GLU A 226 2.02 23.33 3.70
CA GLU A 226 1.80 23.51 2.27
C GLU A 226 1.14 24.87 2.00
N ALA A 227 1.43 25.47 0.83
CA ALA A 227 0.85 26.76 0.44
C ALA A 227 -0.68 26.70 0.32
N THR A 228 -1.23 25.52 0.09
CA THR A 228 -2.67 25.26 0.05
C THR A 228 -2.89 23.89 0.69
N ILE A 229 -3.74 23.83 1.72
CA ILE A 229 -4.01 22.59 2.44
C ILE A 229 -4.96 21.76 1.57
N VAL A 230 -4.41 20.70 0.98
CA VAL A 230 -5.08 19.79 0.05
C VAL A 230 -4.69 18.33 0.27
N HIS A 231 -3.50 18.04 0.81
CA HIS A 231 -3.08 16.66 1.03
C HIS A 231 -3.44 16.17 2.44
N GLU A 232 -3.76 14.88 2.55
CA GLU A 232 -4.03 14.23 3.84
C GLU A 232 -2.77 14.24 4.71
N ALA A 233 -2.97 14.39 6.02
CA ALA A 233 -1.98 13.96 6.99
C ALA A 233 -2.23 12.49 7.34
N THR A 234 -1.26 11.86 8.01
CA THR A 234 -1.29 10.46 8.47
C THR A 234 -2.58 10.11 9.21
N THR A 235 -3.06 10.99 10.10
CA THR A 235 -4.34 10.79 10.81
C THR A 235 -5.53 10.72 9.86
N GLY A 236 -5.62 11.66 8.90
CA GLY A 236 -6.73 11.72 7.95
C GLY A 236 -6.70 10.53 6.99
N ALA A 237 -5.51 10.22 6.47
CA ALA A 237 -5.24 9.06 5.63
C ALA A 237 -5.64 7.75 6.33
N TYR A 238 -5.44 7.63 7.64
CA TYR A 238 -5.90 6.50 8.41
C TYR A 238 -7.43 6.35 8.40
N PHE A 239 -8.16 7.42 8.74
CA PHE A 239 -9.62 7.32 8.85
C PHE A 239 -10.29 7.16 7.49
N VAL A 240 -9.80 7.86 6.46
CA VAL A 240 -10.26 7.65 5.07
C VAL A 240 -9.87 6.24 4.60
N GLY A 241 -8.65 5.79 4.91
CA GLY A 241 -8.16 4.45 4.60
C GLY A 241 -9.01 3.36 5.24
N LYS A 242 -9.50 3.56 6.47
CA LYS A 242 -10.42 2.64 7.15
C LYS A 242 -11.76 2.52 6.42
N ALA A 243 -12.30 3.60 5.87
CA ALA A 243 -13.48 3.54 5.02
C ALA A 243 -13.17 2.86 3.67
N PHE A 244 -12.02 3.16 3.09
CA PHE A 244 -11.56 2.52 1.85
C PHE A 244 -11.32 1.01 2.02
N ALA A 245 -10.84 0.55 3.18
CA ALA A 245 -10.65 -0.87 3.47
C ALA A 245 -11.96 -1.68 3.41
N ARG A 246 -13.08 -1.06 3.80
CA ARG A 246 -14.41 -1.66 3.66
C ARG A 246 -14.79 -1.84 2.20
N ILE A 247 -14.57 -0.79 1.40
CA ILE A 247 -14.76 -0.83 -0.06
C ILE A 247 -13.90 -1.95 -0.65
N LEU A 248 -12.59 -1.96 -0.41
CA LEU A 248 -11.68 -2.99 -0.93
C LEU A 248 -12.13 -4.42 -0.57
N SER A 249 -12.67 -4.63 0.64
CA SER A 249 -13.13 -5.95 1.09
C SER A 249 -14.33 -6.47 0.29
N GLU A 250 -15.12 -5.58 -0.29
CA GLU A 250 -16.30 -5.91 -1.10
C GLU A 250 -15.93 -6.16 -2.59
N VAL A 251 -14.85 -5.56 -3.14
CA VAL A 251 -14.52 -5.65 -4.59
C VAL A 251 -13.37 -6.60 -4.84
N MET A 252 -12.51 -6.75 -3.86
CA MET A 252 -11.32 -7.56 -4.00
C MET A 252 -11.43 -8.74 -3.06
N ARG A 253 -11.16 -9.93 -3.59
CA ARG A 253 -10.88 -11.09 -2.74
C ARG A 253 -9.58 -10.88 -1.99
N LEU A 254 -9.46 -11.51 -0.82
CA LEU A 254 -8.18 -11.62 -0.16
C LEU A 254 -7.20 -12.40 -1.06
N LEU A 255 -5.95 -11.96 -1.12
CA LEU A 255 -4.91 -12.69 -1.84
C LEU A 255 -4.51 -13.92 -1.01
N PRO A 256 -4.30 -15.10 -1.64
CA PRO A 256 -3.76 -16.26 -0.95
C PRO A 256 -2.44 -15.91 -0.26
N ARG A 257 -2.24 -16.40 0.96
CA ARG A 257 -0.98 -16.28 1.69
C ARG A 257 -0.38 -17.66 1.82
N ASN A 258 0.81 -17.83 1.26
CA ASN A 258 1.60 -19.04 1.47
C ASN A 258 2.66 -18.70 2.52
N SER A 259 2.49 -19.23 3.72
CA SER A 259 3.53 -19.24 4.75
C SER A 259 4.06 -20.66 4.88
N VAL A 260 5.35 -20.87 4.61
CA VAL A 260 6.01 -22.17 4.77
C VAL A 260 6.52 -22.28 6.22
N ASP A 261 6.51 -23.46 6.84
CA ASP A 261 7.05 -23.71 8.18
C ASP A 261 8.60 -23.76 8.23
N GLY A 262 9.16 -23.38 9.39
CA GLY A 262 10.57 -23.07 9.67
C GLY A 262 11.59 -24.13 9.28
N SER A 263 11.19 -25.41 9.17
CA SER A 263 12.10 -26.50 8.83
C SER A 263 12.49 -26.53 7.34
N ASN A 264 11.76 -25.85 6.44
CA ASN A 264 11.93 -25.95 4.98
C ASN A 264 12.19 -24.61 4.24
N GLN A 265 12.27 -23.48 4.95
CA GLN A 265 12.09 -22.14 4.36
C GLN A 265 13.17 -21.67 3.38
N ARG A 266 14.47 -21.79 3.72
CA ARG A 266 15.54 -21.47 2.76
C ARG A 266 15.82 -22.62 1.80
N VAL A 267 15.52 -23.85 2.22
CA VAL A 267 15.77 -25.07 1.46
C VAL A 267 14.87 -25.13 0.23
N ASN A 268 13.63 -24.63 0.30
CA ASN A 268 12.71 -24.60 -0.83
C ASN A 268 12.85 -23.35 -1.72
N GLY A 269 13.66 -22.36 -1.33
CA GLY A 269 13.92 -21.13 -2.10
C GLY A 269 12.74 -20.15 -2.19
N GLN A 270 11.64 -20.34 -1.46
CA GLN A 270 10.44 -19.50 -1.56
C GLN A 270 10.39 -18.38 -0.50
N GLN A 271 11.15 -18.51 0.59
CA GLN A 271 11.17 -17.59 1.72
C GLN A 271 12.61 -17.41 2.19
N LEU A 272 13.04 -16.17 2.37
CA LEU A 272 14.43 -15.88 2.76
C LEU A 272 14.63 -15.75 4.26
N MET A 273 13.58 -15.39 5.01
CA MET A 273 13.67 -15.17 6.45
C MET A 273 13.51 -16.45 7.24
N ASN A 274 14.34 -16.59 8.28
CA ASN A 274 14.23 -17.66 9.25
C ASN A 274 13.28 -17.28 10.38
N ASN A 275 12.63 -18.29 10.95
CA ASN A 275 11.75 -18.17 12.12
C ASN A 275 10.65 -17.09 11.98
N PRO A 276 9.85 -17.11 10.90
CA PRO A 276 8.75 -16.15 10.71
C PRO A 276 7.58 -16.38 11.67
N PHE A 277 7.51 -17.53 12.33
CA PHE A 277 6.50 -17.83 13.34
C PHE A 277 6.96 -17.51 14.76
N PHE A 278 8.17 -16.94 14.92
CA PHE A 278 8.77 -16.62 16.22
C PHE A 278 8.74 -17.79 17.21
N ASN A 279 8.88 -19.01 16.72
CA ASN A 279 8.97 -20.20 17.54
C ASN A 279 10.30 -20.16 18.31
N ALA A 280 10.22 -20.38 19.63
CA ALA A 280 11.42 -20.52 20.45
C ALA A 280 12.00 -21.92 20.25
N THR A 281 13.23 -22.01 19.73
CA THR A 281 14.00 -23.25 19.80
C THR A 281 14.98 -23.10 20.96
N THR A 282 15.01 -24.08 21.87
CA THR A 282 15.97 -24.11 22.97
C THR A 282 17.40 -24.08 22.42
N GLY A 283 18.23 -23.15 22.90
CA GLY A 283 19.68 -23.18 22.70
C GLY A 283 20.32 -22.08 21.85
N ASN A 284 19.56 -21.21 21.17
CA ASN A 284 20.08 -20.02 20.47
C ASN A 284 19.02 -18.90 20.45
N ALA A 285 19.19 -17.85 21.26
CA ALA A 285 18.31 -16.68 21.28
C ALA A 285 18.67 -15.69 20.16
N GLY A 286 17.73 -14.82 19.75
CA GLY A 286 18.05 -13.68 18.90
C GLY A 286 18.85 -12.61 19.64
N THR A 287 19.07 -11.47 18.99
CA THR A 287 19.87 -10.38 19.55
C THR A 287 18.97 -9.25 20.05
N LEU A 288 19.16 -8.87 21.31
CA LEU A 288 18.57 -7.67 21.89
C LEU A 288 19.62 -6.55 21.88
N GLY A 289 19.39 -5.55 21.04
CA GLY A 289 20.25 -4.39 20.87
C GLY A 289 19.92 -3.24 21.83
N ALA A 290 20.53 -2.08 21.56
CA ALA A 290 20.44 -0.91 22.42
C ALA A 290 18.99 -0.45 22.66
N GLY A 291 18.70 -0.08 23.92
CA GLY A 291 17.37 0.34 24.38
C GLY A 291 16.44 -0.82 24.76
N GLY A 292 16.78 -2.06 24.41
CA GLY A 292 15.93 -3.23 24.62
C GLY A 292 16.12 -3.91 25.98
N SER A 293 15.04 -4.43 26.53
CA SER A 293 15.01 -5.37 27.66
C SER A 293 13.96 -6.46 27.42
N LEU A 294 14.01 -7.58 28.13
CA LEU A 294 12.97 -8.62 28.07
C LEU A 294 11.78 -8.21 28.94
N ALA A 295 10.56 -8.44 28.45
CA ALA A 295 9.36 -8.32 29.28
C ALA A 295 9.35 -9.40 30.37
N ALA A 296 8.65 -9.15 31.48
CA ALA A 296 8.49 -10.12 32.55
C ALA A 296 7.94 -11.45 32.01
N GLY A 297 8.53 -12.58 32.43
CA GLY A 297 8.14 -13.92 31.97
C GLY A 297 8.70 -14.33 30.59
N THR A 298 9.41 -13.45 29.88
CA THR A 298 10.07 -13.77 28.61
C THR A 298 11.54 -14.14 28.87
N SER A 299 11.95 -15.35 28.45
CA SER A 299 13.31 -15.85 28.68
C SER A 299 14.32 -15.45 27.60
N ALA A 300 13.85 -15.22 26.37
CA ALA A 300 14.67 -14.86 25.23
C ALA A 300 13.84 -14.19 24.13
N VAL A 301 14.50 -13.40 23.28
CA VAL A 301 13.91 -12.95 22.01
C VAL A 301 14.04 -14.03 20.93
N PRO A 302 13.14 -14.06 19.92
CA PRO A 302 13.18 -15.07 18.86
C PRO A 302 14.51 -15.13 18.11
N ARG A 303 15.00 -16.36 17.88
CA ARG A 303 16.25 -16.63 17.16
C ARG A 303 16.29 -15.96 15.78
N GLU A 304 17.49 -15.56 15.34
CA GLU A 304 17.79 -14.92 14.04
C GLU A 304 17.20 -13.51 13.86
N TRP A 305 16.53 -12.96 14.87
CA TRP A 305 15.99 -11.60 14.84
C TRP A 305 16.80 -10.66 15.72
N LEU A 306 17.08 -9.47 15.21
CA LEU A 306 17.66 -8.34 15.94
C LEU A 306 16.55 -7.36 16.32
N PHE A 307 16.47 -7.05 17.60
CA PHE A 307 15.58 -6.03 18.14
C PHE A 307 16.42 -4.84 18.59
N ASN A 308 16.25 -3.67 17.99
CA ASN A 308 17.02 -2.49 18.35
C ASN A 308 16.18 -1.22 18.23
N ARG A 309 16.58 -0.17 18.94
CA ARG A 309 16.06 1.17 18.65
C ARG A 309 16.49 1.64 17.27
N ALA A 310 15.79 2.64 16.72
CA ALA A 310 16.10 3.22 15.43
C ALA A 310 17.56 3.71 15.33
N SER A 311 18.15 3.65 14.14
CA SER A 311 19.53 4.13 13.94
C SER A 311 19.65 5.62 14.28
N GLY A 312 20.70 6.00 15.01
CA GLY A 312 20.92 7.37 15.48
C GLY A 312 20.12 7.75 16.73
N ASP A 313 19.18 6.91 17.17
CA ASP A 313 18.41 7.12 18.40
C ASP A 313 19.23 6.69 19.63
N THR A 314 19.29 7.56 20.64
CA THR A 314 20.00 7.31 21.91
C THR A 314 19.07 7.21 23.11
N THR A 315 17.77 7.46 22.94
CA THR A 315 16.84 7.70 24.06
C THR A 315 15.70 6.70 24.14
N THR A 316 15.30 6.09 23.03
CA THR A 316 14.21 5.11 23.04
C THR A 316 14.58 3.88 23.86
N THR A 317 13.62 3.48 24.70
CA THR A 317 13.64 2.24 25.47
C THR A 317 12.48 1.37 25.04
N PHE A 318 12.64 0.05 25.09
CA PHE A 318 11.59 -0.89 24.77
C PHE A 318 11.75 -2.21 25.51
N THR A 319 10.64 -2.92 25.71
CA THR A 319 10.61 -4.29 26.22
C THR A 319 10.11 -5.24 25.12
N VAL A 320 10.67 -6.44 25.04
CA VAL A 320 10.24 -7.49 24.11
C VAL A 320 9.61 -8.65 24.89
N GLY A 321 8.36 -8.94 24.60
CA GLY A 321 7.64 -10.13 25.05
C GLY A 321 7.37 -11.08 23.88
N VAL A 322 7.17 -12.36 24.19
CA VAL A 322 6.76 -13.37 23.21
C VAL A 322 5.53 -14.08 23.78
N GLU A 323 4.41 -14.02 23.05
CA GLU A 323 3.12 -14.55 23.47
C GLU A 323 2.59 -15.50 22.39
N PRO A 324 1.85 -16.58 22.73
CA PRO A 324 1.18 -17.40 21.72
C PRO A 324 0.27 -16.54 20.84
N ASN A 325 0.36 -16.72 19.52
CA ASN A 325 -0.48 -16.00 18.59
C ASN A 325 -1.94 -16.47 18.70
N ALA A 326 -2.88 -15.52 18.73
CA ALA A 326 -4.30 -15.82 18.88
C ALA A 326 -4.90 -16.61 17.70
N ASP A 327 -4.30 -16.50 16.51
CA ASP A 327 -4.70 -17.26 15.31
C ASP A 327 -4.11 -18.69 15.30
N GLY A 328 -3.33 -19.07 16.33
CA GLY A 328 -2.78 -20.42 16.52
C GLY A 328 -1.52 -20.73 15.69
N ASN A 329 -1.00 -19.77 14.93
CA ASN A 329 0.10 -19.96 13.99
C ASN A 329 1.45 -19.46 14.54
N GLY A 330 1.93 -20.05 15.63
CA GLY A 330 3.19 -19.68 16.28
C GLY A 330 3.02 -18.63 17.38
N ASN A 331 3.94 -17.67 17.46
CA ASN A 331 3.95 -16.63 18.49
C ASN A 331 3.85 -15.21 17.90
N ASP A 332 3.32 -14.29 18.69
CA ASP A 332 3.43 -12.86 18.49
C ASP A 332 4.62 -12.31 19.28
N VAL A 333 5.34 -11.37 18.66
CA VAL A 333 6.32 -10.56 19.40
C VAL A 333 5.66 -9.27 19.83
N VAL A 334 5.62 -9.05 21.14
CA VAL A 334 5.01 -7.87 21.76
C VAL A 334 6.11 -6.88 22.13
N ILE A 335 6.05 -5.67 21.59
CA ILE A 335 7.02 -4.61 21.83
C ILE A 335 6.30 -3.47 22.52
N THR A 336 6.66 -3.22 23.77
CA THR A 336 6.24 -2.01 24.49
C THR A 336 7.36 -0.99 24.37
N TYR A 337 7.07 0.18 23.80
CA TYR A 337 8.05 1.21 23.52
C TYR A 337 7.82 2.43 24.40
N ASN A 338 8.90 3.17 24.65
CA ASN A 338 8.90 4.49 25.25
C ASN A 338 9.93 5.36 24.52
N VAL A 339 9.42 6.32 23.76
CA VAL A 339 10.18 7.28 22.97
C VAL A 339 10.07 8.64 23.63
N THR A 340 11.20 9.24 24.00
CA THR A 340 11.22 10.56 24.65
C THR A 340 11.51 11.71 23.67
N THR A 341 11.94 11.40 22.45
CA THR A 341 12.35 12.38 21.43
C THR A 341 11.77 12.01 20.08
N ALA A 342 11.22 12.99 19.35
CA ALA A 342 10.76 12.80 17.97
C ALA A 342 11.88 12.23 17.08
N GLY A 343 11.53 11.31 16.18
CA GLY A 343 12.48 10.56 15.35
C GLY A 343 12.96 9.25 15.98
N GLY A 344 12.67 9.02 17.27
CA GLY A 344 12.96 7.74 17.93
C GLY A 344 12.03 6.61 17.47
N GLY A 345 12.40 5.38 17.81
CA GLY A 345 11.58 4.22 17.44
C GLY A 345 12.24 2.87 17.66
N VAL A 346 11.60 1.81 17.17
CA VAL A 346 12.05 0.41 17.34
C VAL A 346 12.06 -0.29 15.99
N ARG A 347 13.06 -1.14 15.78
CA ARG A 347 13.20 -1.97 14.59
C ARG A 347 13.35 -3.44 14.98
N VAL A 348 12.75 -4.30 14.16
CA VAL A 348 12.92 -5.75 14.22
C VAL A 348 13.43 -6.19 12.85
N VAL A 349 14.65 -6.73 12.84
CA VAL A 349 15.44 -6.88 11.62
C VAL A 349 16.03 -8.27 11.53
N GLN A 350 16.09 -8.81 10.31
CA GLN A 350 16.98 -9.91 9.97
C GLN A 350 17.80 -9.50 8.75
N ASP A 351 19.12 -9.61 8.90
CA ASP A 351 20.09 -9.26 7.85
C ASP A 351 20.64 -10.53 7.20
N LEU A 352 20.73 -10.51 5.88
CA LEU A 352 21.40 -11.52 5.07
C LEU A 352 22.67 -10.89 4.49
N ALA A 353 23.81 -11.44 4.87
CA ALA A 353 25.10 -11.04 4.31
C ALA A 353 25.16 -11.35 2.81
N GLY A 354 25.76 -10.45 2.02
CA GLY A 354 25.97 -10.63 0.58
C GLY A 354 26.93 -11.77 0.20
N THR A 355 27.71 -12.28 1.17
CA THR A 355 28.70 -13.35 1.03
C THR A 355 28.51 -14.47 2.07
N SER A 356 27.26 -14.76 2.47
CA SER A 356 27.00 -15.94 3.29
C SER A 356 27.50 -17.21 2.57
N PRO A 357 28.04 -18.22 3.28
CA PRO A 357 28.33 -19.55 2.70
C PRO A 357 27.06 -20.26 2.16
N ASN A 358 25.87 -19.69 2.39
CA ASN A 358 24.61 -20.06 1.76
C ASN A 358 24.15 -19.02 0.70
N GLY A 359 25.09 -18.40 -0.03
CA GLY A 359 24.96 -17.13 -0.76
C GLY A 359 24.10 -17.10 -2.02
N ASP A 360 23.26 -18.11 -2.25
CA ASP A 360 22.53 -18.29 -3.53
C ASP A 360 21.06 -17.88 -3.46
N TYR A 361 20.57 -17.39 -2.32
CA TYR A 361 19.12 -17.17 -2.17
C TYR A 361 18.58 -15.83 -2.73
N TRP A 362 19.45 -14.86 -3.04
CA TRP A 362 19.07 -13.59 -3.67
C TRP A 362 20.08 -13.21 -4.75
N VAL A 363 19.88 -13.84 -5.90
CA VAL A 363 20.69 -13.65 -7.12
C VAL A 363 20.08 -12.55 -7.99
N PRO A 364 20.82 -12.01 -8.98
CA PRO A 364 20.25 -11.07 -9.94
C PRO A 364 18.92 -11.57 -10.51
N ASP A 365 18.00 -10.64 -10.76
CA ASP A 365 16.66 -10.90 -11.30
C ASP A 365 15.69 -11.67 -10.39
N THR A 366 16.12 -12.01 -9.17
CA THR A 366 15.19 -12.47 -8.12
C THR A 366 14.25 -11.32 -7.75
N VAL A 367 12.94 -11.58 -7.75
CA VAL A 367 11.92 -10.63 -7.31
C VAL A 367 11.53 -10.96 -5.88
N LEU A 368 11.72 -9.99 -4.98
CA LEU A 368 11.46 -10.12 -3.55
C LEU A 368 10.29 -9.25 -3.12
N GLN A 369 9.54 -9.70 -2.12
CA GLN A 369 8.51 -8.91 -1.47
C GLN A 369 8.44 -9.21 0.04
N GLY A 370 8.49 -8.16 0.85
CA GLY A 370 8.41 -8.26 2.31
C GLY A 370 6.97 -8.16 2.79
N PHE A 371 6.59 -8.96 3.78
CA PHE A 371 5.28 -8.97 4.43
C PHE A 371 5.41 -9.03 5.94
N SER A 372 4.56 -8.34 6.68
CA SER A 372 4.39 -8.52 8.12
C SER A 372 2.97 -8.14 8.53
N LYS A 373 2.45 -8.73 9.60
CA LYS A 373 1.27 -8.20 10.31
C LYS A 373 1.75 -7.41 11.52
N ILE A 374 1.42 -6.12 11.57
CA ILE A 374 1.74 -5.24 12.70
C ILE A 374 0.44 -4.74 13.30
N SER A 375 0.20 -5.07 14.57
CA SER A 375 -0.95 -4.59 15.33
C SER A 375 -0.52 -3.58 16.38
N VAL A 376 -1.20 -2.45 16.44
CA VAL A 376 -0.96 -1.37 17.41
C VAL A 376 -2.09 -1.39 18.43
N ALA A 377 -1.75 -1.42 19.71
CA ALA A 377 -2.73 -1.38 20.79
C ALA A 377 -3.35 0.02 20.91
N ALA A 378 -4.64 0.09 21.26
CA ALA A 378 -5.29 1.34 21.62
C ALA A 378 -4.52 2.04 22.75
N GLY A 379 -4.44 3.37 22.70
CA GLY A 379 -3.65 4.18 23.63
C GLY A 379 -2.17 4.32 23.27
N SER A 380 -1.68 3.64 22.23
CA SER A 380 -0.31 3.85 21.73
C SER A 380 -0.17 5.25 21.10
N THR A 381 0.83 6.02 21.51
CA THR A 381 0.99 7.43 21.14
C THR A 381 2.30 7.72 20.41
N GLY A 382 2.35 8.87 19.73
CA GLY A 382 3.57 9.38 19.10
C GLY A 382 3.95 8.70 17.78
N ILE A 383 3.23 7.68 17.32
CA ILE A 383 3.57 6.89 16.12
C ILE A 383 3.34 7.72 14.86
N ALA A 384 4.38 7.98 14.08
CA ALA A 384 4.27 8.53 12.72
C ALA A 384 4.13 7.42 11.68
N SER A 385 4.81 6.29 11.87
CA SER A 385 4.60 5.10 11.05
C SER A 385 4.96 3.81 11.79
N VAL A 386 4.26 2.74 11.42
CA VAL A 386 4.68 1.35 11.63
C VAL A 386 4.65 0.70 10.27
N GLN A 387 5.73 0.03 9.89
CA GLN A 387 5.87 -0.49 8.53
C GLN A 387 6.87 -1.63 8.44
N THR A 388 6.72 -2.40 7.37
CA THR A 388 7.69 -3.35 6.87
C THR A 388 8.54 -2.70 5.78
N SER A 389 9.85 -2.99 5.72
CA SER A 389 10.72 -2.54 4.62
C SER A 389 11.75 -3.59 4.22
N VAL A 390 12.20 -3.51 2.97
CA VAL A 390 13.32 -4.30 2.44
C VAL A 390 14.37 -3.34 1.91
N ASP A 391 15.61 -3.51 2.37
CA ASP A 391 16.78 -2.77 1.90
C ASP A 391 17.81 -3.73 1.32
N MET A 392 18.35 -3.43 0.15
CA MET A 392 19.49 -4.16 -0.42
C MET A 392 20.58 -3.19 -0.83
N ASN A 393 21.83 -3.55 -0.59
CA ASN A 393 22.99 -2.77 -0.98
C ASN A 393 24.02 -3.65 -1.68
N GLY A 394 24.66 -3.07 -2.69
CA GLY A 394 25.79 -3.66 -3.37
C GLY A 394 26.47 -2.63 -4.27
N THR A 395 27.43 -3.10 -5.05
CA THR A 395 28.15 -2.29 -6.05
C THR A 395 27.52 -2.54 -7.41
N LEU A 396 27.03 -1.47 -8.06
CA LEU A 396 26.52 -1.50 -9.43
C LEU A 396 27.38 -0.54 -10.26
N ASN A 397 27.99 -1.03 -11.34
CA ASN A 397 28.88 -0.25 -12.20
C ASN A 397 29.96 0.54 -11.43
N GLY A 398 30.57 -0.11 -10.42
CA GLY A 398 31.60 0.50 -9.56
C GLY A 398 31.10 1.46 -8.48
N THR A 399 29.78 1.66 -8.35
CA THR A 399 29.19 2.59 -7.37
C THR A 399 28.35 1.84 -6.33
N SER A 400 28.51 2.17 -5.04
CA SER A 400 27.64 1.63 -3.99
C SER A 400 26.21 2.14 -4.20
N THR A 401 25.27 1.21 -4.34
CA THR A 401 23.88 1.48 -4.67
C THR A 401 22.97 0.74 -3.70
N THR A 402 22.16 1.50 -2.95
CA THR A 402 21.11 0.96 -2.09
C THR A 402 19.77 1.06 -2.78
N LEU A 403 18.99 -0.01 -2.74
CA LEU A 403 17.58 0.01 -3.09
C LEU A 403 16.74 -0.31 -1.87
N THR A 404 15.69 0.47 -1.68
CA THR A 404 14.79 0.38 -0.54
C THR A 404 13.35 0.37 -1.04
N THR A 405 12.52 -0.43 -0.39
CA THR A 405 11.06 -0.45 -0.57
C THR A 405 10.37 -0.44 0.79
N HIS A 406 9.29 0.32 0.89
CA HIS A 406 8.54 0.55 2.12
C HIS A 406 7.07 0.23 1.93
N ALA A 407 6.49 -0.52 2.87
CA ALA A 407 5.07 -0.84 2.84
C ALA A 407 4.18 0.38 3.15
N LEU A 408 4.60 1.24 4.08
CA LEU A 408 3.94 2.48 4.50
C LEU A 408 4.99 3.44 5.08
N LEU A 409 5.70 4.15 4.20
CA LEU A 409 6.70 5.15 4.57
C LEU A 409 6.02 6.40 5.14
N GLY A 410 6.34 6.72 6.39
CA GLY A 410 5.99 7.97 7.04
C GLY A 410 7.21 8.87 7.27
N ASP A 411 6.93 10.12 7.63
CA ASP A 411 7.92 11.12 8.03
C ASP A 411 7.49 11.80 9.34
N LEU A 412 8.30 12.74 9.84
CA LEU A 412 8.01 13.44 11.11
C LEU A 412 7.07 14.64 10.95
N ALA A 413 6.78 15.06 9.72
CA ALA A 413 6.06 16.30 9.42
C ALA A 413 4.59 16.06 9.01
N SER A 414 4.25 14.86 8.58
CA SER A 414 2.96 14.51 7.98
C SER A 414 1.96 13.98 9.02
N GLY A 415 2.16 14.26 10.30
CA GLY A 415 1.25 13.88 11.39
C GLY A 415 1.49 12.48 11.97
N LEU A 416 0.57 12.04 12.82
CA LEU A 416 0.68 10.79 13.58
C LEU A 416 -0.48 9.85 13.26
N LEU A 417 -0.27 8.54 13.41
CA LEU A 417 -1.35 7.56 13.45
C LEU A 417 -2.18 7.75 14.73
N PRO A 418 -3.48 7.41 14.72
CA PRO A 418 -4.36 7.69 15.85
C PRO A 418 -4.01 6.83 17.06
N SER A 419 -4.10 7.43 18.25
CA SER A 419 -3.97 6.72 19.53
C SER A 419 -5.31 6.26 20.10
N THR A 420 -6.43 6.77 19.57
CA THR A 420 -7.78 6.57 20.11
C THR A 420 -8.32 5.17 19.91
N GLU A 421 -7.77 4.40 18.96
CA GLU A 421 -8.18 3.02 18.70
C GLU A 421 -7.00 2.14 18.33
N GLY A 422 -7.13 0.83 18.56
CA GLY A 422 -6.17 -0.16 18.09
C GLY A 422 -6.43 -0.48 16.62
N TYR A 423 -5.38 -0.89 15.91
CA TYR A 423 -5.46 -1.25 14.50
C TYR A 423 -4.43 -2.31 14.13
N ALA A 424 -4.69 -3.06 13.05
CA ALA A 424 -3.76 -4.02 12.49
C ALA A 424 -3.55 -3.72 11.02
N PHE A 425 -2.29 -3.53 10.63
CA PHE A 425 -1.88 -3.41 9.26
C PHE A 425 -1.25 -4.73 8.81
N GLU A 426 -1.78 -5.26 7.71
CA GLU A 426 -1.14 -6.36 7.00
C GLU A 426 -0.32 -5.73 5.89
N HIS A 427 0.98 -5.59 6.15
CA HIS A 427 1.89 -4.92 5.27
C HIS A 427 2.35 -5.83 4.14
N ALA A 428 2.50 -5.24 2.96
CA ALA A 428 3.43 -5.72 1.95
C ALA A 428 4.21 -4.55 1.38
N THR A 429 5.51 -4.77 1.16
CA THR A 429 6.32 -3.82 0.40
C THR A 429 5.95 -3.86 -1.07
N GLU A 430 6.42 -2.89 -1.85
CA GLU A 430 6.48 -3.09 -3.30
C GLU A 430 7.46 -4.21 -3.63
N GLN A 431 7.21 -4.87 -4.78
CA GLN A 431 8.13 -5.88 -5.29
C GLN A 431 9.45 -5.21 -5.68
N ILE A 432 10.56 -5.86 -5.33
CA ILE A 432 11.90 -5.36 -5.65
C ILE A 432 12.68 -6.43 -6.39
N GLN A 433 13.16 -6.10 -7.59
CA GLN A 433 14.02 -6.97 -8.37
C GLN A 433 15.47 -6.73 -7.95
N VAL A 434 16.18 -7.81 -7.63
CA VAL A 434 17.60 -7.78 -7.25
C VAL A 434 18.43 -7.37 -8.47
N PRO A 435 19.19 -6.25 -8.43
CA PRO A 435 20.08 -5.86 -9.51
C PRO A 435 21.23 -6.84 -9.70
N ALA A 436 21.84 -6.81 -10.89
CA ALA A 436 23.11 -7.44 -11.18
C ALA A 436 24.28 -6.71 -10.50
N TYR A 437 24.32 -6.73 -9.17
CA TYR A 437 25.42 -6.17 -8.39
C TYR A 437 26.72 -6.92 -8.71
N SER A 438 27.81 -6.20 -9.01
CA SER A 438 29.14 -6.78 -9.16
C SER A 438 29.72 -7.26 -7.83
N ALA A 439 29.27 -6.69 -6.71
CA ALA A 439 29.51 -7.18 -5.36
C ALA A 439 28.29 -6.91 -4.48
N ARG A 440 27.79 -7.94 -3.78
CA ARG A 440 26.65 -7.81 -2.85
C ARG A 440 27.17 -7.47 -1.45
N ALA A 441 26.60 -6.46 -0.80
CA ALA A 441 26.94 -6.09 0.57
C ALA A 441 25.97 -6.73 1.57
N TYR A 442 24.69 -6.35 1.52
CA TYR A 442 23.66 -6.87 2.41
C TYR A 442 22.26 -6.85 1.78
N LEU A 443 21.39 -7.70 2.29
CA LEU A 443 19.94 -7.65 2.15
C LEU A 443 19.35 -7.63 3.57
N SER A 444 18.68 -6.54 3.93
CA SER A 444 18.07 -6.33 5.25
C SER A 444 16.56 -6.34 5.12
N PHE A 445 15.92 -7.20 5.89
CA PHE A 445 14.48 -7.18 6.04
C PHE A 445 14.11 -6.61 7.41
N ARG A 446 13.39 -5.48 7.39
CA ARG A 446 12.84 -4.88 8.59
C ARG A 446 11.38 -5.29 8.70
N ALA A 447 11.15 -6.34 9.47
CA ALA A 447 9.81 -6.83 9.78
C ALA A 447 8.97 -5.80 10.52
N LEU A 448 9.62 -4.97 11.34
CA LEU A 448 9.06 -3.75 11.93
C LEU A 448 10.07 -2.62 11.80
N ASN A 449 9.59 -1.47 11.35
CA ASN A 449 10.25 -0.18 11.47
C ASN A 449 9.23 0.80 12.04
N LEU A 450 9.19 0.90 13.37
CA LEU A 450 8.37 1.85 14.11
C LEU A 450 9.13 3.18 14.18
N LEU A 451 8.46 4.26 13.78
CA LEU A 451 8.97 5.62 13.87
C LEU A 451 7.96 6.47 14.64
N CYS A 452 8.43 7.15 15.68
CA CYS A 452 7.63 8.10 16.43
C CYS A 452 7.93 9.55 15.99
N GLY A 453 6.90 10.27 15.53
CA GLY A 453 6.98 11.69 15.15
C GLY A 453 6.96 12.65 16.34
N ALA A 454 6.60 12.15 17.52
CA ALA A 454 6.57 12.89 18.78
C ALA A 454 6.91 11.93 19.93
N PRO A 455 7.27 12.43 21.12
CA PRO A 455 7.37 11.59 22.31
C PRO A 455 6.10 10.78 22.52
N GLY A 456 6.25 9.52 22.91
CA GLY A 456 5.11 8.60 22.98
C GLY A 456 5.47 7.26 23.60
N THR A 457 4.45 6.59 24.12
CA THR A 457 4.52 5.24 24.65
C THR A 457 3.41 4.39 24.06
N GLY A 458 3.60 3.08 24.02
CA GLY A 458 2.58 2.19 23.51
C GLY A 458 3.07 0.76 23.34
N THR A 459 2.20 -0.05 22.74
CA THR A 459 2.49 -1.46 22.49
C THR A 459 2.15 -1.80 21.04
N VAL A 460 3.10 -2.44 20.37
CA VAL A 460 2.90 -3.01 19.03
C VAL A 460 3.16 -4.52 19.08
N ARG A 461 2.40 -5.28 18.29
CA ARG A 461 2.58 -6.72 18.10
C ARG A 461 3.00 -6.98 16.66
N LEU A 462 4.03 -7.77 16.49
CA LEU A 462 4.54 -8.21 15.20
C LEU A 462 4.26 -9.71 15.04
N ASN A 463 3.77 -10.09 13.87
CA ASN A 463 3.40 -11.46 13.55
C ASN A 463 3.74 -11.80 12.08
N MET A 464 4.11 -13.07 11.86
CA MET A 464 4.36 -13.68 10.54
C MET A 464 5.21 -12.84 9.58
N PRO A 465 6.37 -12.30 9.99
CA PRO A 465 7.23 -11.57 9.07
C PRO A 465 7.84 -12.49 8.00
N GLN A 466 7.79 -12.08 6.75
CA GLN A 466 8.15 -12.89 5.59
C GLN A 466 8.88 -12.03 4.54
N LEU A 467 9.95 -12.55 3.96
CA LEU A 467 10.56 -12.06 2.71
C LEU A 467 10.44 -13.14 1.63
N ASN A 468 9.39 -13.03 0.83
CA ASN A 468 9.07 -14.04 -0.17
C ASN A 468 9.87 -13.81 -1.45
N VAL A 469 10.30 -14.91 -2.07
CA VAL A 469 10.78 -14.96 -3.44
C VAL A 469 9.56 -15.16 -4.33
N ILE A 470 9.19 -14.12 -5.09
CA ILE A 470 8.02 -14.13 -5.97
C ILE A 470 8.33 -14.84 -7.28
N SER A 471 9.52 -14.60 -7.82
CA SER A 471 10.03 -15.24 -9.02
C SER A 471 11.54 -15.12 -9.08
N THR A 472 12.19 -16.10 -9.68
CA THR A 472 13.58 -16.02 -10.13
C THR A 472 13.57 -16.29 -11.61
N LEU A 473 14.13 -15.39 -12.43
CA LEU A 473 14.38 -15.74 -13.83
C LEU A 473 15.50 -16.78 -13.83
N VAL A 474 15.17 -18.02 -14.18
CA VAL A 474 16.19 -19.05 -14.44
C VAL A 474 16.80 -18.69 -15.79
N ALA A 475 18.05 -18.21 -15.77
CA ALA A 475 18.81 -17.93 -16.98
C ALA A 475 19.29 -19.21 -17.66
#